data_AF-A0AAW9IB77-F1
#
_entry.id   AF-A0AAW9IB77-F1
#
_cell.length_a   1.000
_cell.length_b   1.000
_cell.length_c   1.000
_cell.angle_alpha   90.00
_cell.angle_beta   90.00
_cell.angle_gamma   90.00
#
_symmetry.space_group_name_H-M   'P 1'
#
loop_
_entity.id
_entity.type
_entity.pdbx_description
1 polymer ?
#
loop_
_entity_poly.entity_id
_entity_poly.type
_entity_poly.pdbx_seq_one_letter_code
_entity_poly.pdbx_strand_id
1 'polypeptide(L)'
;LISAYKRWGNEEALEKNAIDELLRIYVKFHDEAEKEPSLEDEGRAYFKALEDGDKEVEALWKRFRDLSLKEFERIYKIFNVKFDSYAGEAFYNDKMDVVVNELREKGLLVESNGAQVVMLDEYN
;
A
#
# COMPACT_ATOMS: atom_id res chain seq x y z
N LEU A 1 3.21 5.77 -5.03
CA LEU A 1 4.38 6.23 -4.23
C LEU A 1 5.72 5.82 -4.83
N ILE A 2 5.97 4.53 -5.09
CA ILE A 2 7.29 4.07 -5.60
C ILE A 2 7.64 4.69 -6.96
N SER A 3 6.72 4.65 -7.93
CA SER A 3 6.89 5.36 -9.22
C SER A 3 7.14 6.86 -9.00
N ALA A 4 6.32 7.51 -8.17
CA ALA A 4 6.44 8.93 -7.85
C ALA A 4 7.82 9.29 -7.25
N TYR A 5 8.34 8.47 -6.34
CA TYR A 5 9.65 8.67 -5.72
C TYR A 5 10.78 8.48 -6.74
N LYS A 6 10.71 7.47 -7.60
CA LYS A 6 11.71 7.27 -8.67
C LYS A 6 11.76 8.43 -9.66
N ARG A 7 10.64 9.12 -9.88
CA ARG A 7 10.54 10.24 -10.84
C ARG A 7 10.86 11.60 -10.23
N TRP A 8 10.35 11.86 -9.02
CA TRP A 8 10.39 13.20 -8.41
C TRP A 8 10.85 13.21 -6.97
N GLY A 9 11.24 12.07 -6.41
CA GLY A 9 11.70 11.97 -5.03
C GLY A 9 12.98 12.75 -4.80
N ASN A 10 13.06 13.40 -3.64
CA ASN A 10 14.27 14.04 -3.15
C ASN A 10 14.71 13.35 -1.86
N GLU A 11 15.92 12.80 -1.90
CA GLU A 11 16.48 12.03 -0.80
C GLU A 11 16.73 12.87 0.47
N GLU A 12 17.25 14.08 0.29
CA GLU A 12 17.50 15.00 1.41
C GLU A 12 16.19 15.45 2.06
N ALA A 13 15.15 15.70 1.25
CA ALA A 13 13.82 16.04 1.74
C ALA A 13 13.17 14.87 2.48
N LEU A 14 13.33 13.65 1.97
CA LEU A 14 12.80 12.43 2.60
C LEU A 14 13.42 12.18 3.99
N GLU A 15 14.73 12.39 4.14
CA GLU A 15 15.42 12.25 5.44
C GLU A 15 15.05 13.38 6.41
N LYS A 16 14.78 14.59 5.91
CA LYS A 16 14.44 15.74 6.75
C LYS A 16 12.99 15.70 7.26
N ASN A 17 12.04 15.44 6.36
CA ASN A 17 10.64 15.29 6.70
C ASN A 17 9.95 14.31 5.74
N ALA A 18 9.95 13.04 6.12
CA ALA A 18 9.46 11.97 5.27
C ALA A 18 7.97 12.12 4.90
N ILE A 19 7.12 12.53 5.84
CA ILE A 19 5.68 12.65 5.59
C ILE A 19 5.40 13.74 4.56
N ASP A 20 6.02 14.91 4.71
CA ASP A 20 5.85 16.02 3.77
C ASP A 20 6.34 15.66 2.37
N GLU A 21 7.50 15.01 2.27
CA GLU A 21 8.07 14.61 0.97
C GLU A 21 7.22 13.52 0.30
N LEU A 22 6.79 12.50 1.05
CA LEU A 22 5.93 11.43 0.54
C LEU A 22 4.56 11.98 0.10
N LEU A 23 3.99 12.94 0.84
CA LEU A 23 2.76 13.62 0.46
C LEU A 23 2.96 14.48 -0.80
N ARG A 24 4.05 15.24 -0.89
CA ARG A 24 4.36 16.08 -2.05
C ARG A 24 4.44 15.25 -3.33
N ILE A 25 5.18 14.14 -3.31
CA ILE A 25 5.31 13.27 -4.49
C ILE A 25 4.00 12.52 -4.78
N TYR A 26 3.21 12.19 -3.75
CA TYR A 26 1.89 11.58 -3.92
C TYR A 26 0.93 12.51 -4.68
N VAL A 27 0.79 13.76 -4.23
CA VAL A 27 -0.06 14.76 -4.90
C VAL A 27 0.43 14.99 -6.32
N LYS A 28 1.73 15.22 -6.49
CA LYS A 28 2.32 15.42 -7.82
C LYS A 28 2.05 14.25 -8.77
N PHE A 29 2.11 13.01 -8.28
CA PHE A 29 1.81 11.84 -9.11
C PHE A 29 0.37 11.83 -9.61
N HIS A 30 -0.61 12.21 -8.78
CA HIS A 30 -2.01 12.25 -9.20
C HIS A 30 -2.25 13.38 -10.22
N ASP A 31 -1.69 14.57 -9.98
CA ASP A 31 -1.80 15.69 -10.92
C ASP A 31 -1.20 15.36 -12.30
N GLU A 32 -0.12 14.57 -12.33
CA GLU A 32 0.50 14.12 -13.58
C GLU A 32 -0.24 12.94 -14.20
N ALA A 33 -0.80 12.03 -13.40
CA ALA A 33 -1.59 10.89 -13.88
C ALA A 33 -2.89 11.32 -14.57
N GLU A 34 -3.48 12.46 -14.17
CA GLU A 34 -4.60 13.08 -14.89
C GLU A 34 -4.25 13.47 -16.32
N LYS A 35 -2.99 13.83 -16.57
CA LYS A 35 -2.47 14.25 -17.89
C LYS A 35 -1.91 13.08 -18.68
N GLU A 36 -1.33 12.10 -17.98
CA GLU A 36 -0.67 10.93 -18.54
C GLU A 36 -1.21 9.65 -17.86
N PRO A 37 -2.30 9.06 -18.39
CA PRO A 37 -2.92 7.88 -17.79
C PRO A 37 -2.02 6.65 -17.67
N SER A 38 -0.96 6.54 -18.48
CA SER A 38 0.04 5.47 -18.38
C SER A 38 0.80 5.47 -17.05
N LEU A 39 0.82 6.59 -16.33
CA LEU A 39 1.38 6.64 -14.98
C LEU A 39 0.60 5.75 -14.00
N GLU A 40 -0.72 5.63 -14.16
CA GLU A 40 -1.50 4.72 -13.32
C GLU A 40 -1.14 3.25 -13.59
N ASP A 41 -0.92 2.88 -14.84
CA ASP A 41 -0.46 1.54 -15.21
C ASP A 41 0.90 1.23 -14.60
N GLU A 42 1.82 2.20 -14.62
CA GLU A 42 3.11 2.10 -13.94
C GLU A 42 2.94 1.94 -12.43
N GLY A 43 2.03 2.71 -11.82
CA GLY A 43 1.69 2.60 -10.41
C GLY A 43 1.19 1.18 -10.05
N ARG A 44 0.28 0.64 -10.86
CA ARG A 44 -0.23 -0.74 -10.73
C ARG A 44 0.88 -1.78 -10.91
N ALA A 45 1.79 -1.57 -11.86
CA ALA A 45 2.92 -2.47 -12.09
C ALA A 45 3.87 -2.52 -10.89
N TYR A 46 4.19 -1.38 -10.26
CA TYR A 46 5.00 -1.38 -9.03
C TYR A 46 4.27 -1.99 -7.84
N PHE A 47 2.96 -1.83 -7.74
CA PHE A 47 2.17 -2.50 -6.71
C PHE A 47 2.23 -4.02 -6.88
N LYS A 48 2.02 -4.51 -8.11
CA LYS A 48 2.17 -5.93 -8.41
C LYS A 48 3.59 -6.45 -8.13
N ALA A 49 4.62 -5.69 -8.50
CA ALA A 49 6.01 -6.06 -8.20
C ALA A 49 6.27 -6.17 -6.68
N LEU A 50 5.60 -5.33 -5.87
CA LEU A 50 5.67 -5.44 -4.41
C LEU A 50 5.02 -6.73 -3.90
N GLU A 51 3.87 -7.11 -4.45
CA GLU A 51 3.17 -8.36 -4.11
C GLU A 51 3.96 -9.60 -4.56
N ASP A 52 4.60 -9.52 -5.73
CA ASP A 52 5.46 -10.57 -6.29
C ASP A 52 6.81 -10.70 -5.55
N GLY A 53 7.10 -9.82 -4.59
CA GLY A 53 8.30 -9.88 -3.74
C GLY A 53 9.57 -9.32 -4.37
N ASP A 54 9.44 -8.33 -5.27
CA ASP A 54 10.60 -7.64 -5.85
C ASP A 54 11.43 -6.94 -4.75
N LYS A 55 12.70 -7.32 -4.64
CA LYS A 55 13.58 -6.87 -3.54
C LYS A 55 13.83 -5.37 -3.54
N GLU A 56 13.90 -4.72 -4.70
CA GLU A 56 14.15 -3.30 -4.80
C GLU A 56 12.90 -2.52 -4.38
N VAL A 57 11.75 -2.94 -4.90
CA VAL A 57 10.44 -2.35 -4.60
C VAL A 57 10.10 -2.55 -3.11
N GLU A 58 10.35 -3.74 -2.56
CA GLU A 58 10.21 -4.02 -1.14
C GLU A 58 11.11 -3.14 -0.27
N ALA A 59 12.37 -2.93 -0.66
CA ALA A 59 13.30 -2.12 0.11
C ALA A 59 12.83 -0.66 0.19
N LEU A 60 12.36 -0.10 -0.94
CA LEU A 60 11.78 1.24 -0.98
C LEU A 60 10.51 1.32 -0.13
N TRP A 61 9.61 0.34 -0.24
CA TRP A 61 8.40 0.29 0.57
C TRP A 61 8.70 0.22 2.08
N LYS A 62 9.58 -0.69 2.50
CA LYS A 62 10.02 -0.82 3.91
C LYS A 62 10.56 0.50 4.42
N ARG A 63 11.41 1.16 3.62
CA ARG A 63 11.99 2.46 3.97
C ARG A 63 10.92 3.53 4.18
N PHE A 64 9.97 3.68 3.25
CA PHE A 64 8.90 4.67 3.38
C PHE A 64 8.04 4.42 4.62
N ARG A 65 7.72 3.15 4.87
CA ARG A 65 6.95 2.73 6.05
C ARG A 65 7.70 3.07 7.34
N ASP A 66 8.97 2.70 7.44
CA ASP A 66 9.76 2.88 8.66
C ASP A 66 10.01 4.37 8.96
N LEU A 67 10.25 5.19 7.93
CA LEU A 67 10.35 6.64 8.07
C LEU A 67 9.02 7.27 8.51
N SER A 68 7.90 6.82 7.95
CA SER A 68 6.57 7.31 8.33
C SER A 68 6.22 6.92 9.77
N LEU A 69 6.54 5.69 10.19
CA LEU A 69 6.32 5.22 11.56
C LEU A 69 7.07 6.06 12.59
N LYS A 70 8.32 6.47 12.32
CA LYS A 70 9.06 7.37 13.22
C LYS A 70 8.34 8.69 13.46
N GLU A 71 7.74 9.27 12.42
CA GLU A 71 7.01 10.52 12.54
C GLU A 71 5.68 10.32 13.28
N PHE A 72 4.98 9.21 13.02
CA PHE A 72 3.77 8.85 13.76
C PHE A 72 4.04 8.58 15.24
N GLU A 73 5.13 7.90 15.59
CA GLU A 73 5.55 7.68 16.98
C GLU A 73 5.75 9.00 17.73
N ARG A 74 6.30 10.02 17.07
CA ARG A 74 6.42 11.37 17.65
C ARG A 74 5.05 11.95 17.99
N ILE A 75 4.06 11.81 17.10
CA ILE A 75 2.69 12.28 17.32
C ILE A 75 2.01 11.46 18.43
N TYR A 76 2.11 10.14 18.39
CA TYR A 76 1.54 9.26 19.42
C TYR A 76 2.08 9.56 20.81
N LYS A 77 3.37 9.89 20.91
CA LYS A 77 3.99 10.31 22.17
C LYS A 77 3.39 11.60 22.73
N ILE A 78 3.03 12.56 21.89
CA ILE A 78 2.35 13.80 22.32
C ILE A 78 0.99 13.47 22.96
N PHE A 79 0.27 12.51 22.39
CA PHE A 79 -1.02 12.04 22.90
C PHE A 79 -0.91 10.97 23.98
N ASN A 80 0.30 10.60 24.41
CA ASN A 80 0.56 9.51 25.35
C ASN A 80 -0.08 8.17 24.92
N VAL A 81 -0.10 7.91 23.62
CA VAL A 81 -0.60 6.67 23.01
C VAL A 81 0.58 5.74 22.75
N LYS A 82 0.40 4.45 23.08
CA LYS A 82 1.35 3.39 22.78
C LYS A 82 0.62 2.25 22.10
N PHE A 83 1.16 1.77 20.99
CA PHE A 83 0.66 0.60 20.30
C PHE A 83 1.53 -0.61 20.64
N ASP A 84 0.89 -1.75 20.87
CA ASP A 84 1.57 -3.04 21.06
C ASP A 84 1.86 -3.74 19.72
N SER A 85 1.20 -3.31 18.63
CA SER A 85 1.37 -3.84 17.28
C SER A 85 1.15 -2.76 16.23
N TYR A 86 1.98 -2.79 15.18
CA TYR A 86 1.84 -1.99 13.96
C TYR A 86 1.55 -2.88 12.73
N ALA A 87 0.91 -4.03 12.95
CA ALA A 87 0.54 -4.94 11.88
C ALA A 87 -0.51 -4.28 10.95
N GLY A 88 -0.04 -3.79 9.81
CA GLY A 88 -0.90 -3.35 8.71
C GLY A 88 -1.26 -4.49 7.77
N GLU A 89 -1.96 -4.16 6.68
CA GLU A 89 -2.45 -5.12 5.67
C GLU A 89 -1.35 -6.06 5.15
N ALA A 90 -0.14 -5.55 4.94
CA ALA A 90 1.01 -6.33 4.48
C ALA A 90 1.38 -7.53 5.37
N PHE A 91 1.00 -7.53 6.66
CA PHE A 91 1.22 -8.67 7.57
C PHE A 91 0.40 -9.92 7.19
N TYR A 92 -0.68 -9.72 6.42
CA TYR A 92 -1.62 -10.76 6.05
C TYR A 92 -1.39 -11.30 4.64
N ASN A 93 -0.43 -10.78 3.88
CA ASN A 93 -0.19 -11.17 2.48
C ASN A 93 0.02 -12.69 2.31
N ASP A 94 0.78 -13.32 3.22
CA ASP A 94 1.05 -14.76 3.26
C ASP A 94 -0.12 -15.62 3.78
N LYS A 95 -1.19 -14.98 4.26
CA LYS A 95 -2.35 -15.65 4.88
C LYS A 95 -3.61 -15.57 4.03
N MET A 96 -3.61 -14.76 2.96
CA MET A 96 -4.78 -14.56 2.10
C MET A 96 -5.18 -15.84 1.36
N ASP A 97 -4.21 -16.58 0.82
CA ASP A 97 -4.47 -17.78 0.01
C ASP A 97 -5.27 -18.84 0.76
N VAL A 98 -5.02 -19.00 2.06
CA VAL A 98 -5.74 -19.96 2.91
C VAL A 98 -7.22 -19.60 2.98
N VAL A 99 -7.53 -18.33 3.21
CA VAL A 99 -8.91 -17.84 3.32
C VAL A 99 -9.63 -17.92 1.98
N VAL A 100 -8.96 -17.56 0.88
CA VAL A 100 -9.54 -17.65 -0.47
C VAL A 100 -9.87 -19.10 -0.83
N ASN A 101 -8.98 -20.04 -0.53
CA ASN A 101 -9.23 -21.46 -0.76
C ASN A 101 -10.37 -21.99 0.10
N GLU A 102 -10.46 -21.58 1.37
CA GLU A 102 -11.59 -21.96 2.24
C GLU A 102 -12.93 -21.48 1.68
N LEU A 103 -13.00 -20.23 1.19
CA LEU A 103 -14.22 -19.70 0.55
C LEU A 103 -14.59 -20.48 -0.72
N ARG A 104 -13.59 -20.90 -1.50
CA ARG A 104 -13.78 -21.71 -2.71
C ARG A 104 -14.30 -23.11 -2.37
N GLU A 105 -13.71 -23.77 -1.38
CA GLU A 105 -14.12 -25.10 -0.91
C GLU A 105 -15.56 -25.11 -0.36
N LYS A 106 -15.97 -24.01 0.27
CA LYS A 106 -17.34 -23.82 0.77
C LYS A 106 -18.35 -23.44 -0.32
N GLY A 107 -17.91 -23.23 -1.56
CA GLY A 107 -18.77 -22.83 -2.67
C GLY A 107 -19.38 -21.43 -2.51
N LEU A 108 -18.74 -20.56 -1.73
CA LEU A 108 -19.24 -19.20 -1.44
C LEU A 108 -18.78 -18.17 -2.47
N LEU A 109 -17.80 -18.51 -3.30
CA LEU A 109 -17.28 -17.63 -4.35
C LEU A 109 -18.09 -17.78 -5.64
N VAL A 110 -18.62 -16.66 -6.12
CA VAL A 110 -19.33 -16.53 -7.39
C VAL A 110 -18.54 -15.60 -8.31
N GLU A 111 -18.48 -15.91 -9.60
CA GLU A 111 -17.88 -15.01 -10.57
C GLU A 111 -18.85 -13.87 -10.94
N SER A 112 -18.37 -12.63 -10.82
CA SER A 112 -19.11 -11.42 -11.19
C SER A 112 -18.14 -10.44 -11.85
N ASN A 113 -18.40 -10.09 -13.11
CA ASN A 113 -17.58 -9.16 -13.90
C ASN A 113 -16.07 -9.50 -13.93
N GLY A 114 -15.72 -10.79 -13.98
CA GLY A 114 -14.34 -11.27 -13.98
C GLY A 114 -13.64 -11.24 -12.62
N ALA A 115 -14.36 -10.95 -11.53
CA ALA A 115 -13.88 -11.05 -10.15
C ALA A 115 -14.61 -12.17 -9.40
N GLN A 116 -13.97 -12.74 -8.38
CA GLN A 116 -14.61 -13.68 -7.44
C GLN A 116 -15.22 -12.87 -6.28
N VAL A 117 -16.51 -13.01 -6.05
CA VAL A 117 -17.27 -12.28 -5.02
C VAL A 117 -18.06 -13.23 -4.12
N VAL A 118 -18.30 -12.81 -2.87
CA VAL A 118 -19.22 -13.49 -1.96
C VAL A 118 -20.51 -12.67 -1.91
N MET A 119 -21.63 -13.27 -2.32
CA MET A 119 -22.94 -12.61 -2.28
C MET A 119 -23.49 -12.68 -0.86
N LEU A 120 -23.81 -11.52 -0.28
CA LEU A 120 -24.36 -11.39 1.08
C LEU A 120 -25.82 -10.92 1.08
N ASP A 121 -26.49 -10.95 -0.08
CA ASP A 121 -27.86 -10.45 -0.28
C ASP A 121 -28.88 -11.10 0.65
N GLU A 122 -28.64 -12.35 1.08
CA GLU A 122 -29.49 -13.08 2.03
C GLU A 122 -29.46 -12.50 3.46
N TYR A 123 -28.52 -11.61 3.77
CA TYR A 123 -28.33 -11.01 5.10
C TYR A 123 -28.67 -9.51 5.15
N ASN A 124 -29.19 -8.94 4.06
CA ASN A 124 -29.60 -7.53 3.94
C ASN A 124 -31.11 -7.34 4.08
#